data_AF-A0A2U2J320-F1
#
_entry.id   AF-A0A2U2J320-F1
#
_cell.length_a   1.000
_cell.length_b   1.000
_cell.length_c   1.000
_cell.angle_alpha   90.00
_cell.angle_beta   90.00
_cell.angle_gamma   90.00
#
_symmetry.space_group_name_H-M   'P 1'
#
loop_
_entity.id
_entity.type
_entity.pdbx_description
1 polymer ?
#
loop_
_entity_poly.entity_id
_entity_poly.type
_entity_poly.pdbx_seq_one_letter_code
_entity_poly.pdbx_strand_id
1 'polypeptide(L)'
;MSNGAAETADHADGRGFAAFLSEAVRHLLDSRMRLPAALLLVILTLSNIVILLNVPEGGAVPSYAFLAAAFVRVGGILVLGVAILRILADSERYPWRPDDAFWLYAASLIVTFGIASLITGLIEAPETLSGIIQRNLLLAVVLAPFAPWIVGIAAATPLGWDPARFLRDFRRWLPPLLAWTLLLVTPMGILHAAIDLHLLGGAARWFWPLALFDGALSTLLALLSLGLNAEAYRRVARR
;
A
#
# COMPACT_ATOMS: atom_id res chain seq x y z
N MET A 1 -31.16 17.21 -42.92
CA MET A 1 -31.59 17.93 -41.70
C MET A 1 -32.54 17.04 -40.93
N SER A 2 -32.07 16.43 -39.85
CA SER A 2 -32.84 16.01 -38.67
C SER A 2 -31.89 15.21 -37.78
N ASN A 3 -31.79 15.65 -36.53
CA ASN A 3 -30.75 15.33 -35.55
C ASN A 3 -30.94 13.92 -34.97
N GLY A 4 -29.89 13.11 -35.03
CA GLY A 4 -29.89 11.74 -34.50
C GLY A 4 -28.51 11.25 -34.03
N ALA A 5 -27.58 12.16 -33.71
CA ALA A 5 -26.42 11.84 -32.87
C ALA A 5 -26.80 12.24 -31.45
N ALA A 6 -27.21 11.35 -30.54
CA ALA A 6 -26.50 10.15 -30.10
C ALA A 6 -25.02 10.43 -29.75
N GLU A 7 -24.77 11.56 -29.09
CA GLU A 7 -23.68 11.67 -28.13
C GLU A 7 -24.19 12.56 -27.00
N THR A 8 -25.03 11.95 -26.17
CA THR A 8 -25.32 12.44 -24.84
C THR A 8 -23.98 12.62 -24.13
N ALA A 9 -23.50 13.86 -24.17
CA ALA A 9 -22.77 14.53 -23.12
C ALA A 9 -22.55 13.62 -21.91
N ASP A 10 -21.32 13.13 -21.78
CA ASP A 10 -20.48 13.55 -20.65
C ASP A 10 -21.20 13.53 -19.29
N HIS A 11 -21.98 12.47 -19.06
CA HIS A 11 -22.65 12.24 -17.80
C HIS A 11 -21.67 11.57 -16.85
N ALA A 12 -21.06 12.43 -16.02
CA ALA A 12 -20.70 12.18 -14.63
C ALA A 12 -19.28 11.66 -14.32
N ASP A 13 -18.30 12.56 -14.42
CA ASP A 13 -16.99 12.44 -13.76
C ASP A 13 -17.08 12.15 -12.25
N GLY A 14 -18.18 12.49 -11.58
CA GLY A 14 -18.42 12.14 -10.17
C GLY A 14 -18.73 10.65 -9.91
N ARG A 15 -19.25 9.92 -10.89
CA ARG A 15 -19.50 8.47 -10.75
C ARG A 15 -18.21 7.67 -10.85
N GLY A 16 -17.23 8.15 -11.62
CA GLY A 16 -15.92 7.51 -11.77
C GLY A 16 -15.12 7.45 -10.48
N PHE A 17 -15.12 8.53 -9.68
CA PHE A 17 -14.38 8.59 -8.41
C PHE A 17 -14.96 7.66 -7.34
N ALA A 18 -16.26 7.75 -7.07
CA ALA A 18 -16.91 6.89 -6.07
C ALA A 18 -16.92 5.42 -6.53
N ALA A 19 -17.09 5.16 -7.83
CA ALA A 19 -16.97 3.81 -8.38
C ALA A 19 -15.55 3.26 -8.18
N PHE A 20 -14.49 4.05 -8.37
CA PHE A 20 -13.12 3.60 -8.15
C PHE A 20 -12.93 3.03 -6.74
N LEU A 21 -13.32 3.79 -5.71
CA LEU A 21 -13.21 3.32 -4.33
C LEU A 21 -14.13 2.12 -4.06
N SER A 22 -15.38 2.18 -4.53
CA SER A 22 -16.35 1.10 -4.34
C SER A 22 -15.86 -0.21 -4.96
N GLU A 23 -15.26 -0.16 -6.15
CA GLU A 23 -14.68 -1.31 -6.83
C GLU A 23 -13.44 -1.83 -6.09
N ALA A 24 -12.54 -0.94 -5.66
CA ALA A 24 -11.38 -1.31 -4.85
C ALA A 24 -11.80 -2.04 -3.56
N VAL A 25 -12.77 -1.49 -2.81
CA VAL A 25 -13.29 -2.10 -1.58
C VAL A 25 -14.01 -3.42 -1.87
N ARG A 26 -14.84 -3.47 -2.92
CA ARG A 26 -15.56 -4.69 -3.31
C ARG A 26 -14.59 -5.84 -3.63
N HIS A 27 -13.44 -5.55 -4.23
CA HIS A 27 -12.43 -6.57 -4.51
C HIS A 27 -11.72 -7.08 -3.24
N LEU A 28 -11.57 -6.23 -2.22
CA LEU A 28 -11.07 -6.67 -0.91
C LEU A 28 -12.04 -7.60 -0.17
N LEU A 29 -13.33 -7.58 -0.51
CA LEU A 29 -14.35 -8.47 0.06
C LEU A 29 -14.39 -9.87 -0.56
N ASP A 30 -13.52 -10.17 -1.54
CA ASP A 30 -13.41 -11.52 -2.10
C ASP A 30 -13.09 -12.53 -1.00
N SER A 31 -13.80 -13.66 -0.97
CA SER A 31 -13.56 -14.76 -0.02
C SER A 31 -12.11 -15.26 0.00
N ARG A 32 -11.40 -15.18 -1.14
CA ARG A 32 -9.98 -15.53 -1.29
C ARG A 32 -9.06 -14.61 -0.48
N MET A 33 -9.51 -13.40 -0.14
CA MET A 33 -8.77 -12.42 0.65
C MET A 33 -8.77 -12.72 2.16
N ARG A 34 -9.67 -13.58 2.65
CA ARG A 34 -9.82 -13.84 4.11
C ARG A 34 -8.54 -14.34 4.75
N LEU A 35 -7.91 -15.35 4.15
CA LEU A 35 -6.67 -15.92 4.65
C LEU A 35 -5.50 -14.92 4.61
N PRO A 36 -5.15 -14.29 3.46
CA PRO A 36 -4.04 -13.36 3.43
C PRO A 36 -4.31 -12.11 4.30
N ALA A 37 -5.54 -11.61 4.40
CA ALA A 37 -5.86 -10.49 5.29
C ALA A 37 -5.69 -10.87 6.77
N ALA A 38 -6.16 -12.05 7.18
CA ALA A 38 -5.98 -12.55 8.55
C ALA A 38 -4.49 -12.77 8.88
N LEU A 39 -3.72 -13.36 7.97
CA LEU A 39 -2.27 -13.53 8.13
C LEU A 39 -1.55 -12.18 8.20
N LEU A 40 -1.96 -11.20 7.38
CA LEU A 40 -1.42 -9.86 7.41
C LEU A 40 -1.68 -9.19 8.76
N LEU A 41 -2.90 -9.32 9.29
CA LEU A 41 -3.25 -8.82 10.62
C LEU A 41 -2.34 -9.40 11.69
N VAL A 42 -2.19 -10.72 11.70
CA VAL A 42 -1.35 -11.41 12.70
C VAL A 42 0.11 -10.98 12.56
N ILE A 43 0.66 -11.00 11.35
CA ILE A 43 2.07 -10.66 11.10
C ILE A 43 2.34 -9.20 11.47
N LEU A 44 1.52 -8.26 11.00
CA LEU A 44 1.74 -6.84 11.28
C LEU A 44 1.58 -6.55 12.77
N THR A 45 0.56 -7.09 13.42
CA THR A 45 0.34 -6.87 14.86
C THR A 45 1.47 -7.45 15.70
N LEU A 46 1.80 -8.73 15.52
CA LEU A 46 2.81 -9.41 16.34
C LEU A 46 4.21 -8.84 16.08
N SER A 47 4.60 -8.65 14.82
CA SER A 47 5.90 -8.07 14.51
C SER A 47 6.02 -6.64 15.03
N ASN A 48 4.95 -5.84 14.98
CA ASN A 48 4.96 -4.48 15.54
C ASN A 48 5.19 -4.50 17.05
N ILE A 49 4.46 -5.35 17.79
CA ILE A 49 4.64 -5.49 19.24
C ILE A 49 6.09 -5.90 19.57
N VAL A 50 6.64 -6.90 18.87
CA VAL A 50 8.02 -7.33 19.14
C VAL A 50 9.03 -6.23 18.79
N ILE A 51 8.85 -5.51 17.69
CA ILE A 51 9.69 -4.37 17.31
C ILE A 51 9.65 -3.31 18.41
N LEU A 52 8.45 -2.88 18.83
CA LEU A 52 8.26 -1.84 19.85
C LEU A 52 8.85 -2.21 21.21
N LEU A 53 8.78 -3.49 21.60
CA LEU A 53 9.36 -3.97 22.87
C LEU A 53 10.88 -4.15 22.81
N ASN A 54 11.48 -4.13 21.62
CA ASN A 54 12.91 -4.39 21.40
C ASN A 54 13.60 -3.28 20.62
N VAL A 55 13.05 -2.07 20.63
CA VAL A 55 13.65 -0.94 19.91
C VAL A 55 15.05 -0.68 20.46
N PRO A 56 16.09 -0.65 19.61
CA PRO A 56 17.43 -0.39 20.06
C PRO A 56 17.54 1.05 20.57
N GLU A 57 18.23 1.22 21.70
CA GLU A 57 18.68 2.53 22.15
C GLU A 57 19.68 3.13 21.13
N GLY A 58 19.77 4.46 21.06
CA GLY A 58 20.63 5.14 20.11
C GLY A 58 22.09 4.68 20.22
N GLY A 59 22.64 4.14 19.12
CA GLY A 59 24.01 3.61 19.07
C GLY A 59 24.18 2.16 19.56
N ALA A 60 23.13 1.53 20.07
CA ALA A 60 23.16 0.12 20.44
C ALA A 60 23.00 -0.79 19.22
N VAL A 61 23.59 -1.99 19.30
CA VAL A 61 23.38 -3.03 18.29
C VAL A 61 21.94 -3.56 18.43
N PRO A 62 21.15 -3.64 17.34
CA PRO A 62 19.80 -4.20 17.38
C PRO A 62 19.78 -5.63 17.92
N SER A 63 18.80 -5.95 18.77
CA SER A 63 18.65 -7.30 19.31
C SER A 63 18.23 -8.29 18.21
N TYR A 64 18.55 -9.58 18.38
CA TYR A 64 18.09 -10.61 17.46
C TYR A 64 16.56 -10.68 17.36
N ALA A 65 15.84 -10.38 18.45
CA ALA A 65 14.38 -10.33 18.45
C ALA A 65 13.85 -9.19 17.57
N PHE A 66 14.46 -7.99 17.66
CA PHE A 66 14.14 -6.86 16.79
C PHE A 66 14.40 -7.21 15.32
N LEU A 67 15.58 -7.74 15.01
CA LEU A 67 15.97 -8.11 13.65
C LEU A 67 15.05 -9.19 13.06
N ALA A 68 14.73 -10.22 13.84
CA ALA A 68 13.82 -11.28 13.43
C ALA A 68 12.41 -10.74 13.17
N ALA A 69 11.89 -9.88 14.05
CA ALA A 69 10.57 -9.28 13.86
C ALA A 69 10.51 -8.34 12.65
N ALA A 70 11.54 -7.52 12.44
CA ALA A 70 11.67 -6.68 11.25
C ALA A 70 11.72 -7.53 9.97
N PHE A 71 12.49 -8.61 9.97
CA PHE A 71 12.56 -9.54 8.84
C PHE A 71 11.22 -10.23 8.56
N VAL A 72 10.54 -10.74 9.61
CA VAL A 72 9.20 -11.34 9.49
C VAL A 72 8.19 -10.32 8.97
N ARG A 73 8.27 -9.06 9.40
CA ARG A 73 7.39 -7.98 8.92
C ARG A 73 7.61 -7.73 7.43
N VAL A 74 8.85 -7.48 7.01
CA VAL A 74 9.17 -7.18 5.60
C VAL A 74 8.89 -8.37 4.70
N GLY A 75 9.33 -9.58 5.10
CA GLY A 75 9.07 -10.81 4.36
C GLY A 75 7.58 -11.16 4.30
N GLY A 76 6.84 -10.93 5.38
CA GLY A 76 5.40 -11.10 5.43
C GLY A 76 4.66 -10.13 4.52
N ILE A 77 5.01 -8.83 4.54
CA ILE A 77 4.46 -7.83 3.61
C ILE A 77 4.75 -8.22 2.16
N LEU A 78 5.97 -8.69 1.86
CA LEU A 78 6.34 -9.15 0.53
C LEU A 78 5.46 -10.32 0.07
N VAL A 79 5.42 -11.40 0.84
CA VAL A 79 4.68 -12.63 0.48
C VAL A 79 3.18 -12.37 0.40
N LEU A 80 2.61 -11.71 1.40
CA LEU A 80 1.18 -11.41 1.46
C LEU A 80 0.79 -10.35 0.43
N GLY A 81 1.64 -9.34 0.20
CA GLY A 81 1.42 -8.31 -0.81
C GLY A 81 1.32 -8.92 -2.21
N VAL A 82 2.24 -9.82 -2.58
CA VAL A 82 2.17 -10.54 -3.87
C VAL A 82 0.92 -11.41 -3.95
N ALA A 83 0.61 -12.19 -2.91
CA ALA A 83 -0.57 -13.06 -2.90
C ALA A 83 -1.86 -12.25 -3.06
N ILE A 84 -1.99 -11.14 -2.31
CA ILE A 84 -3.12 -10.21 -2.39
C ILE A 84 -3.21 -9.62 -3.79
N LEU A 85 -2.12 -9.07 -4.34
CA LEU A 85 -2.15 -8.46 -5.66
C LEU A 85 -2.49 -9.46 -6.77
N ARG A 86 -2.05 -10.72 -6.67
CA ARG A 86 -2.42 -11.78 -7.61
C ARG A 86 -3.92 -12.11 -7.54
N ILE A 87 -4.49 -12.19 -6.34
CA ILE A 87 -5.93 -12.38 -6.13
C ILE A 87 -6.69 -11.17 -6.70
N LEU A 88 -6.29 -9.96 -6.32
CA LEU A 88 -6.93 -8.72 -6.74
C LEU A 88 -6.70 -8.38 -8.22
N ALA A 89 -5.72 -8.96 -8.89
CA ALA A 89 -5.53 -8.82 -10.33
C ALA A 89 -6.15 -9.97 -11.13
N ASP A 90 -6.79 -10.94 -10.47
CA ASP A 90 -7.29 -12.18 -11.07
C ASP A 90 -6.21 -12.91 -11.91
N SER A 91 -4.98 -12.96 -11.40
CA SER A 91 -3.87 -13.65 -12.06
C SER A 91 -4.12 -15.15 -12.14
N GLU A 92 -3.75 -15.77 -13.27
CA GLU A 92 -3.75 -17.23 -13.43
C GLU A 92 -2.67 -17.91 -12.57
N ARG A 93 -1.69 -17.13 -12.07
CA ARG A 93 -0.63 -17.67 -11.22
C ARG A 93 -1.15 -17.95 -9.82
N TYR A 94 -0.65 -19.06 -9.25
CA TYR A 94 -0.93 -19.38 -7.85
C TYR A 94 -0.45 -18.24 -6.92
N PRO A 95 -1.30 -17.74 -5.99
CA PRO A 95 -1.00 -16.56 -5.19
C PRO A 95 0.33 -16.62 -4.42
N TRP A 96 0.72 -17.80 -3.95
CA TRP A 96 1.89 -17.99 -3.07
C TRP A 96 3.14 -18.49 -3.79
N ARG A 97 3.12 -18.58 -5.14
CA ARG A 97 4.24 -19.14 -5.90
C ARG A 97 5.44 -18.16 -5.94
N PRO A 98 6.63 -18.55 -5.44
CA PRO A 98 7.84 -17.74 -5.53
C PRO A 98 8.51 -17.92 -6.90
N ASP A 99 8.02 -17.21 -7.90
CA ASP A 99 8.53 -17.21 -9.28
C ASP A 99 9.26 -15.89 -9.60
N ASP A 100 9.68 -15.70 -10.86
CA ASP A 100 10.44 -14.51 -11.27
C ASP A 100 9.68 -13.19 -11.00
N ALA A 101 8.35 -13.21 -11.09
CA ALA A 101 7.50 -12.07 -10.79
C ALA A 101 7.49 -11.73 -9.30
N PHE A 102 7.54 -12.74 -8.43
CA PHE A 102 7.73 -12.54 -6.99
C PHE A 102 9.06 -11.83 -6.69
N TRP A 103 10.16 -12.28 -7.31
CA TRP A 103 11.48 -11.66 -7.11
C TRP A 103 11.57 -10.25 -7.70
N LEU A 104 10.93 -10.01 -8.84
CA LEU A 104 10.83 -8.66 -9.41
C LEU A 104 10.02 -7.72 -8.52
N TYR A 105 8.94 -8.22 -7.90
CA TYR A 105 8.19 -7.46 -6.90
C TYR A 105 9.05 -7.17 -5.65
N ALA A 106 9.83 -8.14 -5.18
CA ALA A 106 10.78 -7.94 -4.08
C ALA A 106 11.79 -6.83 -4.41
N ALA A 107 12.33 -6.79 -5.64
CA ALA A 107 13.19 -5.70 -6.09
C ALA A 107 12.46 -4.34 -6.10
N SER A 108 11.19 -4.30 -6.55
CA SER A 108 10.38 -3.06 -6.51
C SER A 108 10.10 -2.56 -5.09
N LEU A 109 9.97 -3.47 -4.12
CA LEU A 109 9.82 -3.15 -2.71
C LEU A 109 11.10 -2.49 -2.17
N ILE A 110 12.28 -3.02 -2.52
CA ILE A 110 13.57 -2.42 -2.16
C ILE A 110 13.70 -1.00 -2.74
N VAL A 111 13.33 -0.80 -4.00
CA VAL A 111 13.33 0.53 -4.63
C VAL A 111 12.37 1.47 -3.90
N THR A 112 11.18 0.99 -3.54
CA THR A 112 10.19 1.77 -2.79
C THR A 112 10.71 2.18 -1.41
N PHE A 113 11.42 1.31 -0.71
CA PHE A 113 12.12 1.67 0.54
C PHE A 113 13.21 2.71 0.30
N GLY A 114 14.00 2.58 -0.77
CA GLY A 114 14.99 3.58 -1.15
C GLY A 114 14.38 4.97 -1.40
N ILE A 115 13.25 5.04 -2.11
CA ILE A 115 12.50 6.28 -2.32
C ILE A 115 12.01 6.85 -0.98
N ALA A 116 11.47 6.01 -0.10
CA ALA A 116 10.99 6.44 1.21
C ALA A 116 12.12 6.98 2.11
N SER A 117 13.27 6.33 2.09
CA SER A 117 14.47 6.80 2.78
C SER A 117 14.96 8.14 2.22
N LEU A 118 15.00 8.29 0.89
CA LEU A 118 15.37 9.55 0.24
C LEU A 118 14.43 10.68 0.65
N ILE A 119 13.11 10.49 0.54
CA ILE A 119 12.10 11.48 0.95
C ILE A 119 12.27 11.87 2.41
N THR A 120 12.53 10.87 3.29
CA THR A 120 12.74 11.13 4.71
C THR A 120 14.00 11.96 4.94
N GLY A 121 15.10 11.70 4.21
CA GLY A 121 16.33 12.47 4.30
C GLY A 121 16.25 13.90 3.73
N LEU A 122 15.20 14.23 2.98
CA LEU A 122 14.93 15.59 2.48
C LEU A 122 14.14 16.46 3.47
N ILE A 123 13.65 15.87 4.56
CA ILE A 123 12.84 16.57 5.58
C ILE A 123 13.75 16.87 6.77
N GLU A 124 13.76 18.13 7.21
CA GLU A 124 14.66 18.59 8.30
C GLU A 124 14.33 17.95 9.66
N ALA A 125 13.05 17.75 9.95
CA ALA A 125 12.57 17.22 11.23
C ALA A 125 11.51 16.11 11.01
N PRO A 126 11.91 14.94 10.45
CA PRO A 126 10.99 13.88 10.01
C PRO A 126 10.18 13.24 11.15
N GLU A 127 10.68 13.32 12.39
CA GLU A 127 10.03 12.83 13.61
C GLU A 127 8.92 13.76 14.13
N THR A 128 8.83 14.99 13.64
CA THR A 128 7.75 15.91 14.02
C THR A 128 6.45 15.56 13.30
N LEU A 129 5.29 15.97 13.84
CA LEU A 129 4.01 15.79 13.13
C LEU A 129 4.04 16.43 11.73
N SER A 130 4.64 17.62 11.60
CA SER A 130 4.83 18.28 10.31
C SER A 130 5.66 17.43 9.36
N GLY A 131 6.79 16.88 9.82
CA GLY A 131 7.65 15.99 9.04
C GLY A 131 6.94 14.69 8.63
N ILE A 132 6.16 14.08 9.52
CA ILE A 132 5.33 12.91 9.23
C ILE A 132 4.31 13.22 8.13
N ILE A 133 3.62 14.37 8.22
CA ILE A 133 2.64 14.79 7.21
C ILE A 133 3.34 14.99 5.86
N GLN A 134 4.43 15.75 5.83
CA GLN A 134 5.21 15.99 4.61
C GLN A 134 5.70 14.68 3.96
N ARG A 135 6.27 13.78 4.76
CA ARG A 135 6.75 12.47 4.29
C ARG A 135 5.63 11.66 3.63
N ASN A 136 4.48 11.54 4.28
CA ASN A 136 3.36 10.75 3.76
C ASN A 136 2.72 11.36 2.51
N LEU A 137 2.64 12.70 2.43
CA LEU A 137 2.15 13.40 1.24
C LEU A 137 3.09 13.20 0.05
N LEU A 138 4.40 13.39 0.26
CA LEU A 138 5.40 13.20 -0.78
C LEU A 138 5.43 11.75 -1.26
N LEU A 139 5.37 10.78 -0.36
CA LEU A 139 5.28 9.36 -0.70
C LEU A 139 4.07 9.05 -1.56
N ALA A 140 2.89 9.54 -1.19
CA ALA A 140 1.67 9.32 -1.96
C ALA A 140 1.79 9.86 -3.39
N VAL A 141 2.32 11.07 -3.56
CA VAL A 141 2.48 11.72 -4.86
C VAL A 141 3.54 11.02 -5.71
N VAL A 142 4.68 10.64 -5.12
CA VAL A 142 5.80 10.03 -5.84
C VAL A 142 5.49 8.58 -6.23
N LEU A 143 4.82 7.81 -5.37
CA LEU A 143 4.59 6.38 -5.59
C LEU A 143 3.32 6.07 -6.37
N ALA A 144 2.27 6.90 -6.31
CA ALA A 144 1.02 6.64 -7.02
C ALA A 144 1.19 6.40 -8.54
N PRO A 145 2.06 7.13 -9.27
CA PRO A 145 2.36 6.86 -10.68
C PRO A 145 2.81 5.42 -10.99
N PHE A 146 3.44 4.74 -10.02
CA PHE A 146 4.00 3.40 -10.20
C PHE A 146 3.02 2.28 -9.81
N ALA A 147 1.87 2.62 -9.22
CA ALA A 147 0.94 1.63 -8.69
C ALA A 147 0.51 0.57 -9.72
N PRO A 148 0.03 0.91 -10.94
CA PRO A 148 -0.33 -0.10 -11.94
C PRO A 148 0.84 -1.00 -12.36
N TRP A 149 2.04 -0.42 -12.46
CA TRP A 149 3.24 -1.17 -12.83
C TRP A 149 3.64 -2.18 -11.77
N ILE A 150 3.62 -1.78 -10.49
CA ILE A 150 3.91 -2.67 -9.34
C ILE A 150 2.92 -3.83 -9.29
N VAL A 151 1.63 -3.59 -9.53
CA VAL A 151 0.63 -4.67 -9.62
C VAL A 151 0.87 -5.55 -10.84
N GLY A 152 1.19 -4.97 -12.00
CA GLY A 152 1.52 -5.72 -13.21
C GLY A 152 2.72 -6.64 -13.03
N ILE A 153 3.74 -6.19 -12.29
CA ILE A 153 4.87 -7.03 -11.86
C ILE A 153 4.39 -8.18 -10.98
N ALA A 154 3.65 -7.89 -9.89
CA ALA A 154 3.21 -8.92 -8.94
C ALA A 154 2.33 -10.00 -9.60
N ALA A 155 1.45 -9.56 -10.51
CA ALA A 155 0.53 -10.41 -11.27
C ALA A 155 1.18 -11.06 -12.51
N ALA A 156 2.43 -10.72 -12.81
CA ALA A 156 3.22 -11.21 -13.94
C ALA A 156 2.58 -10.96 -15.32
N THR A 157 1.97 -9.78 -15.51
CA THR A 157 1.26 -9.46 -16.75
C THR A 157 2.14 -8.65 -17.72
N PRO A 158 1.77 -8.56 -19.03
CA PRO A 158 2.55 -7.79 -20.01
C PRO A 158 2.76 -6.32 -19.62
N LEU A 159 1.88 -5.76 -18.79
CA LEU A 159 2.00 -4.41 -18.23
C LEU A 159 3.20 -4.23 -17.30
N GLY A 160 3.71 -5.31 -16.69
CA GLY A 160 4.96 -5.25 -15.92
C GLY A 160 6.21 -5.00 -16.79
N TRP A 161 6.10 -5.23 -18.11
CA TRP A 161 7.23 -5.25 -19.04
C TRP A 161 7.22 -4.12 -20.09
N ASP A 162 6.10 -3.39 -20.25
CA ASP A 162 5.96 -2.29 -21.22
C ASP A 162 5.61 -0.96 -20.52
N PRO A 163 6.61 -0.07 -20.30
CA PRO A 163 6.41 1.21 -19.64
C PRO A 163 5.41 2.12 -20.35
N ALA A 164 5.36 2.03 -21.68
CA ALA A 164 4.52 2.89 -22.48
C ALA A 164 3.03 2.53 -22.37
N ARG A 165 2.68 1.33 -21.87
CA ARG A 165 1.27 0.94 -21.64
C ARG A 165 0.75 1.43 -20.29
N PHE A 166 1.55 1.43 -19.23
CA PHE A 166 1.06 1.89 -17.92
C PHE A 166 0.92 3.41 -17.84
N LEU A 167 1.73 4.16 -18.59
CA LEU A 167 1.66 5.62 -18.66
C LEU A 167 0.52 6.13 -19.55
N ARG A 168 -0.10 5.26 -20.37
CA ARG A 168 -1.28 5.64 -21.17
C ARG A 168 -2.48 5.86 -20.26
N ASP A 169 -3.31 6.83 -20.64
CA ASP A 169 -4.58 7.14 -19.97
C ASP A 169 -4.47 7.50 -18.48
N PHE A 170 -3.34 8.11 -18.07
CA PHE A 170 -3.10 8.59 -16.70
C PHE A 170 -4.29 9.34 -16.10
N ARG A 171 -4.98 10.15 -16.92
CA ARG A 171 -6.17 10.94 -16.52
C ARG A 171 -7.33 10.11 -15.98
N ARG A 172 -7.41 8.83 -16.33
CA ARG A 172 -8.54 7.96 -15.96
C ARG A 172 -8.35 7.23 -14.63
N TRP A 173 -7.11 7.04 -14.20
CA TRP A 173 -6.81 6.24 -13.01
C TRP A 173 -5.96 6.99 -11.98
N LEU A 174 -5.06 7.89 -12.39
CA LEU A 174 -4.21 8.61 -11.44
C LEU A 174 -5.03 9.59 -10.60
N PRO A 175 -5.90 10.47 -11.15
CA PRO A 175 -6.68 11.40 -10.31
C PRO A 175 -7.51 10.70 -9.23
N PRO A 176 -8.30 9.64 -9.53
CA PRO A 176 -9.03 8.93 -8.48
C PRO A 176 -8.12 8.17 -7.51
N LEU A 177 -7.03 7.55 -8.00
CA LEU A 177 -6.05 6.91 -7.13
C LEU A 177 -5.43 7.91 -6.14
N LEU A 178 -4.93 9.04 -6.64
CA LEU A 178 -4.33 10.08 -5.82
C LEU A 178 -5.32 10.68 -4.84
N ALA A 179 -6.54 11.00 -5.29
CA ALA A 179 -7.56 11.56 -4.40
C ALA A 179 -7.87 10.62 -3.24
N TRP A 180 -8.13 9.34 -3.51
CA TRP A 180 -8.41 8.37 -2.45
C TRP A 180 -7.19 8.03 -1.59
N THR A 181 -6.00 8.04 -2.18
CA THR A 181 -4.75 7.90 -1.41
C THR A 181 -4.61 9.07 -0.44
N LEU A 182 -4.77 10.31 -0.91
CA LEU A 182 -4.65 11.51 -0.07
C LEU A 182 -5.79 11.66 0.95
N LEU A 183 -6.99 11.16 0.65
CA LEU A 183 -8.15 11.25 1.55
C LEU A 183 -8.22 10.13 2.58
N LEU A 184 -7.68 8.94 2.28
CA LEU A 184 -7.81 7.76 3.15
C LEU A 184 -6.45 7.21 3.58
N VAL A 185 -5.59 6.87 2.63
CA VAL A 185 -4.31 6.20 2.90
C VAL A 185 -3.34 7.13 3.63
N THR A 186 -3.17 8.37 3.16
CA THR A 186 -2.27 9.35 3.77
C THR A 186 -2.69 9.70 5.20
N PRO A 187 -3.96 10.04 5.51
CA PRO A 187 -4.38 10.30 6.89
C PRO A 187 -4.21 9.09 7.81
N MET A 188 -4.50 7.88 7.31
CA MET A 188 -4.25 6.66 8.07
C MET A 188 -2.76 6.41 8.32
N GLY A 189 -1.89 6.67 7.33
CA GLY A 189 -0.44 6.58 7.47
C GLY A 189 0.12 7.61 8.46
N ILE A 190 -0.44 8.83 8.47
CA ILE A 190 -0.12 9.86 9.47
C ILE A 190 -0.55 9.41 10.86
N LEU A 191 -1.77 8.88 11.00
CA LEU A 191 -2.29 8.37 12.28
C LEU A 191 -1.43 7.21 12.79
N HIS A 192 -1.09 6.24 11.93
CA HIS A 192 -0.21 5.12 12.28
C HIS A 192 1.15 5.62 12.77
N ALA A 193 1.80 6.53 12.02
CA ALA A 193 3.09 7.09 12.43
C ALA A 193 3.02 7.89 13.74
N ALA A 194 1.92 8.61 13.99
CA ALA A 194 1.70 9.31 15.25
C ALA A 194 1.50 8.35 16.43
N ILE A 195 0.82 7.22 16.21
CA ILE A 195 0.65 6.17 17.23
C ILE A 195 2.00 5.50 17.51
N ASP A 196 2.78 5.20 16.47
CA ASP A 196 4.15 4.66 16.63
C ASP A 196 4.99 5.59 17.51
N LEU A 197 5.00 6.90 17.24
CA LEU A 197 5.71 7.87 18.08
C LEU A 197 5.23 7.85 19.54
N HIS A 198 3.93 7.74 19.76
CA HIS A 198 3.38 7.69 21.11
C HIS A 198 3.76 6.38 21.84
N LEU A 199 3.76 5.24 21.12
CA LEU A 199 4.19 3.94 21.64
C LEU A 199 5.68 3.96 21.99
N LEU A 200 6.51 4.52 21.11
CA LEU A 200 7.96 4.70 21.33
C LEU A 200 8.26 5.67 22.48
N GLY A 201 7.45 6.72 22.64
CA GLY A 201 7.57 7.70 23.72
C GLY A 201 7.15 7.19 25.11
N GLY A 202 6.67 5.94 25.22
CA GLY A 202 6.31 5.32 26.49
C GLY A 202 4.82 5.43 26.83
N ALA A 203 3.96 4.73 26.07
CA ALA A 203 2.51 4.70 26.26
C ALA A 203 2.02 4.10 27.60
N ALA A 204 2.92 3.58 28.45
CA ALA A 204 2.62 3.01 29.77
C ALA A 204 1.40 2.05 29.74
N ARG A 205 0.36 2.32 30.54
CA ARG A 205 -0.87 1.51 30.60
C ARG A 205 -1.64 1.42 29.28
N TRP A 206 -1.41 2.37 28.36
CA TRP A 206 -2.05 2.39 27.04
C TRP A 206 -1.29 1.60 25.99
N PHE A 207 -0.12 1.03 26.31
CA PHE A 207 0.69 0.28 25.36
C PHE A 207 -0.11 -0.83 24.66
N TRP A 208 -0.75 -1.73 25.41
CA TRP A 208 -1.46 -2.87 24.83
C TRP A 208 -2.65 -2.48 23.95
N PRO A 209 -3.60 -1.63 24.41
CA PRO A 209 -4.68 -1.17 23.56
C PRO A 209 -4.20 -0.47 22.28
N LEU A 210 -3.18 0.39 22.40
CA LEU A 210 -2.67 1.14 21.24
C LEU A 210 -1.90 0.24 20.27
N ALA A 211 -1.08 -0.70 20.74
CA ALA A 211 -0.34 -1.61 19.88
C ALA A 211 -1.27 -2.56 19.10
N LEU A 212 -2.36 -3.02 19.71
CA LEU A 212 -3.38 -3.84 19.03
C LEU A 212 -4.16 -3.02 18.00
N PHE A 213 -4.56 -1.80 18.35
CA PHE A 213 -5.22 -0.89 17.42
C PHE A 213 -4.30 -0.55 16.24
N ASP A 214 -3.03 -0.27 16.51
CA ASP A 214 -2.03 0.02 15.49
C ASP A 214 -1.84 -1.16 14.52
N GLY A 215 -1.80 -2.39 15.01
CA GLY A 215 -1.77 -3.59 14.17
C GLY A 215 -2.97 -3.69 13.21
N ALA A 216 -4.18 -3.39 13.70
CA ALA A 216 -5.38 -3.34 12.87
C ALA A 216 -5.34 -2.19 11.85
N LEU A 217 -4.87 -1.01 12.28
CA LEU A 217 -4.71 0.17 11.42
C LEU A 217 -3.69 -0.09 10.30
N SER A 218 -2.55 -0.69 10.63
CA SER A 218 -1.50 -1.09 9.68
C SER A 218 -2.03 -2.06 8.63
N THR A 219 -2.87 -3.00 9.07
CA THR A 219 -3.50 -3.97 8.17
C THR A 219 -4.50 -3.32 7.25
N LEU A 220 -5.37 -2.45 7.78
CA LEU A 220 -6.35 -1.72 6.98
C LEU A 220 -5.65 -0.80 5.96
N LEU A 221 -4.58 -0.12 6.39
CA LEU A 221 -3.75 0.73 5.53
C LEU A 221 -3.17 -0.08 4.36
N ALA A 222 -2.59 -1.24 4.66
CA ALA A 222 -2.01 -2.12 3.63
C ALA A 222 -3.09 -2.64 2.66
N LEU A 223 -4.22 -3.13 3.17
CA LEU A 223 -5.30 -3.66 2.33
C LEU A 223 -5.90 -2.59 1.43
N LEU A 224 -6.19 -1.39 1.96
CA LEU A 224 -6.72 -0.28 1.16
C LEU A 224 -5.73 0.17 0.09
N SER A 225 -4.44 0.29 0.45
CA SER A 225 -3.39 0.66 -0.51
C SER A 225 -3.28 -0.35 -1.64
N LEU A 226 -3.25 -1.65 -1.33
CA LEU A 226 -3.19 -2.72 -2.34
C LEU A 226 -4.47 -2.78 -3.18
N GLY A 227 -5.64 -2.55 -2.58
CA GLY A 227 -6.92 -2.48 -3.27
C GLY A 227 -7.00 -1.34 -4.28
N LEU A 228 -6.60 -0.12 -3.87
CA LEU A 228 -6.54 1.04 -4.76
C LEU A 228 -5.54 0.84 -5.90
N ASN A 229 -4.36 0.28 -5.60
CA ASN A 229 -3.36 -0.03 -6.62
C ASN A 229 -3.85 -1.07 -7.63
N ALA A 230 -4.54 -2.11 -7.16
CA ALA A 230 -5.11 -3.14 -8.02
C ALA A 230 -6.25 -2.59 -8.90
N GLU A 231 -7.05 -1.67 -8.39
CA GLU A 231 -8.08 -1.00 -9.18
C GLU A 231 -7.47 -0.09 -10.24
N ALA A 232 -6.44 0.70 -9.90
CA ALA A 232 -5.68 1.47 -10.88
C ALA A 232 -5.12 0.57 -11.99
N TYR A 233 -4.56 -0.58 -11.63
CA TYR A 233 -4.12 -1.60 -12.57
C TYR A 233 -5.24 -2.12 -13.48
N ARG A 234 -6.41 -2.47 -12.94
CA ARG A 234 -7.56 -2.97 -13.73
C ARG A 234 -8.03 -1.93 -14.75
N ARG A 235 -8.01 -0.64 -14.41
CA ARG A 235 -8.35 0.45 -15.34
C ARG A 235 -7.38 0.57 -16.50
N VAL A 236 -6.12 0.19 -16.29
CA VAL A 236 -5.10 0.11 -17.34
C VAL A 236 -5.22 -1.20 -18.15
N ALA A 237 -5.50 -2.33 -17.48
CA ALA A 237 -5.42 -3.68 -18.07
C ALA A 237 -6.67 -4.16 -18.83
N ARG A 238 -7.87 -3.63 -18.55
CA ARG A 238 -9.12 -4.05 -19.23
C ARG A 238 -9.29 -3.48 -20.65
N ARG A 239 -8.19 -3.23 -21.36
CA ARG A 239 -8.16 -2.80 -22.77
C ARG A 239 -7.24 -3.71 -23.56
#